data_AF-A0A7L1UZT8-F1
#
_entry.id   AF-A0A7L1UZT8-F1
#
_cell.length_a   1.000
_cell.length_b   1.000
_cell.length_c   1.000
_cell.angle_alpha   90.00
_cell.angle_beta   90.00
_cell.angle_gamma   90.00
#
_symmetry.space_group_name_H-M   'P 1'
#
loop_
_entity.id
_entity.type
_entity.pdbx_description
1 polymer ?
#
loop_
_entity_poly.entity_id
_entity_poly.type
_entity_poly.pdbx_seq_one_letter_code
_entity_poly.pdbx_strand_id
1 'polypeptide(L)' 'CALLLELAAALDTHLQRHGAQDPPVTLQLLFLDGEEAFGDWSVTDSLYGARHLAAKMGARGHPAGSEVAAMVSDSGDCHG' A
#
# COMPACT_ATOMS: atom_id res chain seq x y z
N CYS A 1 -14.27 1.82 -8.60
CA CYS A 1 -13.69 0.57 -8.01
C CYS A 1 -14.02 -0.74 -8.74
N ALA A 2 -15.03 -0.80 -9.65
CA ALA A 2 -15.48 -2.06 -10.25
C ALA A 2 -14.38 -2.86 -10.98
N LEU A 3 -13.40 -2.20 -11.58
CA LEU A 3 -12.31 -2.84 -12.33
C LEU A 3 -11.42 -3.72 -11.44
N LEU A 4 -11.18 -3.31 -10.19
CA LEU A 4 -10.41 -4.10 -9.23
C LEU A 4 -11.20 -5.34 -8.75
N LEU A 5 -12.52 -5.20 -8.63
CA LEU A 5 -13.40 -6.31 -8.27
C LEU A 5 -13.50 -7.32 -9.43
N GLU A 6 -13.60 -6.83 -10.67
CA GLU A 6 -13.59 -7.67 -11.86
C GLU A 6 -12.26 -8.41 -12.01
N LEU A 7 -11.12 -7.74 -11.79
CA LEU A 7 -9.81 -8.38 -11.79
C LEU A 7 -9.73 -9.50 -10.74
N ALA A 8 -10.21 -9.24 -9.52
CA ALA A 8 -10.23 -10.24 -8.45
C ALA A 8 -11.12 -11.44 -8.83
N ALA A 9 -12.29 -11.19 -9.42
CA ALA A 9 -13.21 -12.23 -9.86
C ALA A 9 -12.63 -13.07 -11.01
N ALA A 10 -12.05 -12.42 -12.03
CA ALA A 10 -11.44 -13.08 -13.17
C ALA A 10 -10.23 -13.95 -12.79
N LEU A 11 -9.48 -13.54 -11.76
CA LEU A 11 -8.29 -14.24 -11.28
C LEU A 11 -8.53 -15.18 -10.10
N ASP A 12 -9.75 -15.25 -9.54
CA ASP A 12 -10.04 -15.96 -8.28
C ASP A 12 -9.47 -17.39 -8.28
N THR A 13 -9.76 -18.18 -9.31
CA THR A 13 -9.24 -19.57 -9.39
C THR A 13 -7.70 -19.63 -9.37
N HIS A 14 -7.01 -18.68 -10.00
CA HIS A 14 -5.54 -18.64 -10.01
C HIS A 14 -5.00 -18.20 -8.66
N LEU A 15 -5.60 -17.18 -8.04
CA LEU A 15 -5.22 -16.68 -6.73
C LEU A 15 -5.42 -17.73 -5.62
N GLN A 16 -6.52 -18.51 -5.67
CA GLN A 16 -6.76 -19.60 -4.73
C GLN A 16 -5.70 -20.71 -4.85
N ARG A 17 -5.37 -21.12 -6.08
CA ARG A 17 -4.30 -22.11 -6.32
C ARG A 17 -2.95 -21.61 -5.86
N HIS A 18 -2.64 -20.34 -6.13
CA HIS A 18 -1.39 -19.72 -5.72
C HIS A 18 -1.31 -19.64 -4.19
N GLY A 19 -2.36 -19.21 -3.51
CA GLY A 19 -2.41 -19.15 -2.04
C GLY A 19 -2.27 -20.51 -1.35
N ALA A 20 -2.74 -21.59 -1.98
CA ALA A 20 -2.56 -22.96 -1.47
C ALA A 20 -1.09 -23.43 -1.47
N GLN A 21 -0.20 -22.74 -2.17
CA GLN A 21 1.22 -23.09 -2.29
C GLN A 21 2.13 -22.30 -1.34
N ASP A 22 1.55 -21.53 -0.40
CA ASP A 22 2.26 -20.61 0.52
C ASP A 22 3.37 -19.78 -0.17
N PRO A 23 2.99 -18.97 -1.17
CA PRO A 23 3.93 -18.27 -2.01
C PRO A 23 4.58 -17.12 -1.22
N PRO A 24 5.85 -16.79 -1.50
CA PRO A 24 6.53 -15.67 -0.85
C PRO A 24 5.94 -14.29 -1.24
N VAL A 25 5.04 -14.25 -2.22
CA VAL A 25 4.37 -13.05 -2.72
C VAL A 25 2.87 -13.28 -2.79
N THR A 26 2.08 -12.24 -2.50
CA THR A 26 0.61 -12.30 -2.61
C THR A 26 0.05 -11.00 -3.16
N LEU A 27 -1.22 -11.01 -3.55
CA LEU A 27 -1.96 -9.84 -4.00
C LEU A 27 -2.83 -9.32 -2.86
N GLN A 28 -2.70 -8.03 -2.54
CA GLN A 28 -3.58 -7.34 -1.61
C GLN A 28 -4.26 -6.18 -2.33
N LEU A 29 -5.59 -6.10 -2.23
CA LEU A 29 -6.38 -4.99 -2.75
C LEU A 29 -6.79 -4.07 -1.60
N LEU A 30 -6.55 -2.77 -1.76
CA LEU A 30 -6.86 -1.76 -0.77
C LEU A 30 -7.84 -0.74 -1.36
N PHE A 31 -9.02 -0.66 -0.77
CA PHE A 31 -10.03 0.34 -1.10
C PHE A 31 -9.91 1.45 -0.07
N LEU A 32 -9.25 2.53 -0.48
CA LEU A 32 -9.01 3.70 0.37
C LEU A 32 -10.22 4.62 0.33
N ASP A 33 -10.43 5.32 1.43
CA ASP A 33 -11.54 6.27 1.62
C ASP A 33 -10.99 7.69 1.79
N GLY A 34 -11.80 8.69 1.43
CA GLY A 34 -11.47 10.11 1.48
C GLY A 34 -10.22 10.46 0.69
N GLU A 35 -10.15 10.10 -0.60
CA GLU A 35 -9.09 10.61 -1.46
C GLU A 35 -9.27 12.09 -1.77
N GLU A 36 -10.50 12.56 -1.85
CA GLU A 36 -10.84 13.92 -2.24
C GLU A 36 -10.50 14.94 -1.16
N ALA A 37 -10.21 16.15 -1.60
CA ALA A 37 -10.16 17.34 -0.76
C ALA A 37 -11.59 17.85 -0.50
N PHE A 38 -11.84 18.40 0.69
CA PHE A 38 -13.07 19.13 0.97
C PHE A 38 -13.09 20.52 0.34
N GLY A 39 -11.92 21.15 0.21
CA GLY A 39 -11.70 22.41 -0.50
C GLY A 39 -10.64 22.26 -1.58
N ASP A 40 -9.58 23.05 -1.47
CA ASP A 40 -8.46 22.97 -2.40
C ASP A 40 -7.52 21.82 -2.02
N TRP A 41 -7.05 21.10 -3.04
CA TRP A 41 -6.11 19.99 -2.86
C TRP A 41 -4.85 20.46 -2.14
N SER A 42 -4.61 19.94 -0.94
CA SER A 42 -3.43 20.28 -0.16
C SER A 42 -2.89 19.07 0.60
N VAL A 43 -1.69 19.21 1.19
CA VAL A 43 -1.05 18.16 1.98
C VAL A 43 -1.93 17.70 3.16
N THR A 44 -2.74 18.61 3.70
CA THR A 44 -3.65 18.34 4.83
C THR A 44 -5.06 17.99 4.39
N ASP A 45 -5.51 18.53 3.26
CA ASP A 45 -6.86 18.38 2.70
C ASP A 45 -6.81 17.54 1.41
N SER A 46 -6.52 16.25 1.58
CA SER A 46 -6.58 15.18 0.56
C SER A 46 -6.11 13.85 1.19
N LEU A 47 -6.35 12.72 0.50
CA LEU A 47 -5.70 11.43 0.79
C LEU A 47 -5.81 10.97 2.26
N TYR A 48 -6.98 11.16 2.88
CA TYR A 48 -7.19 10.91 4.31
C TYR A 48 -6.95 9.45 4.69
N GLY A 49 -7.62 8.51 4.02
CA GLY A 49 -7.48 7.08 4.30
C GLY A 49 -6.08 6.55 3.99
N ALA A 50 -5.46 7.04 2.91
CA ALA A 50 -4.10 6.65 2.50
C ALA A 50 -3.05 7.04 3.55
N ARG A 51 -3.07 8.31 4.02
CA ARG A 51 -2.14 8.82 5.03
C ARG A 51 -2.25 8.06 6.35
N HIS A 52 -3.48 7.84 6.81
CA HIS A 52 -3.73 7.10 8.04
C HIS A 52 -3.21 5.65 7.94
N LEU A 53 -3.47 4.98 6.81
CA LEU A 53 -3.01 3.62 6.61
C LEU A 53 -1.48 3.52 6.51
N ALA A 54 -0.84 4.43 5.78
CA ALA A 54 0.61 4.49 5.64
C ALA A 54 1.29 4.66 7.01
N ALA A 55 0.78 5.57 7.84
CA ALA A 55 1.28 5.75 9.21
C ALA A 55 1.14 4.46 10.06
N LYS A 56 -0.02 3.79 9.97
CA LYS A 56 -0.27 2.53 10.68
C LYS A 56 0.61 1.38 10.18
N MET A 57 0.91 1.31 8.89
CA MET A 57 1.82 0.32 8.32
C MET A 57 3.27 0.61 8.67
N GLY A 58 3.72 1.87 8.61
CA GLY A 58 5.07 2.27 8.99
C GLY A 58 5.37 2.07 10.48
N ALA A 59 4.36 2.24 11.35
CA ALA A 59 4.50 1.97 12.78
C ALA A 59 4.54 0.48 13.13
N ARG A 60 4.08 -0.41 12.22
CA ARG A 60 4.19 -1.86 12.42
C ARG A 60 5.60 -2.30 12.04
N GLY A 61 6.32 -2.90 13.01
CA GLY A 61 7.61 -3.52 12.73
C GLY A 61 7.45 -4.63 11.70
N HIS A 62 8.22 -4.56 10.62
CA HIS A 62 8.25 -5.63 9.62
C HIS A 62 8.91 -6.86 10.26
N PRO A 63 8.30 -8.06 10.17
CA PRO A 63 8.96 -9.28 10.65
C PRO A 63 10.28 -9.46 9.90
N ALA A 64 11.34 -9.85 10.62
CA ALA A 64 12.66 -10.07 10.05
C ALA A 64 12.57 -11.09 8.90
N GLY A 65 12.75 -10.63 7.67
CA GLY A 65 12.62 -11.46 6.47
C GLY A 65 11.78 -10.85 5.33
N SER A 66 11.06 -9.73 5.54
CA SER A 66 10.49 -9.00 4.40
C SER A 66 11.58 -8.15 3.73
N GLU A 67 12.17 -8.63 2.65
CA GLU A 67 13.00 -7.81 1.76
C GLU A 67 12.12 -6.80 1.01
N VAL A 68 11.72 -5.74 1.72
CA VAL A 68 11.36 -4.47 1.10
C VAL A 68 12.39 -3.50 1.63
N ALA A 69 13.49 -3.37 0.89
CA ALA A 69 14.46 -2.32 1.15
C ALA A 69 13.72 -0.99 1.04
N ALA A 70 13.39 -0.39 2.18
CA ALA A 70 13.05 1.01 2.24
C ALA A 70 14.26 1.76 1.66
N MET A 71 14.18 2.15 0.40
CA MET A 71 15.10 3.10 -0.21
C MET A 71 14.85 4.46 0.45
N VAL A 72 15.33 4.61 1.69
CA VAL A 72 15.60 5.91 2.27
C VAL A 72 16.77 6.45 1.46
N SER A 73 16.45 7.27 0.44
CA SER A 73 17.44 8.18 -0.12
C SER A 73 17.71 9.23 0.95
N ASP A 74 18.65 8.92 1.83
CA ASP A 74 19.31 9.89 2.68
C ASP A 74 19.97 10.91 1.74
N SER A 75 19.26 12.01 1.50
CA SER A 75 19.79 13.15 0.76
C SER A 75 20.73 13.86 1.71
N GLY A 76 22.00 13.47 1.61
CA GLY A 76 23.10 13.96 2.42
C GLY A 76 23.07 15.47 2.61
N ASP A 77 22.89 15.82 3.87
CA ASP A 77 23.47 16.94 4.60
C ASP A 77 24.74 17.52 3.92
N CYS A 78 24.58 18.61 3.18
CA CYS A 78 25.69 19.45 2.72
C CYS A 78 25.89 20.56 3.76
N HIS A 79 26.65 20.25 4.82
CA HIS A 79 27.23 21.27 5.70
C HIS A 79 28.27 22.09 4.92
N GLY A 80 28.13 23.41 4.97
CA GLY A 80 29.15 24.41 4.66
C GLY A 80 29.49 25.21 5.92
#